data_AF-A0A3A5W4N5-F1
#
_entry.id   AF-A0A3A5W4N5-F1
#
_cell.length_a   1.000
_cell.length_b   1.000
_cell.length_c   1.000
_cell.angle_alpha   90.00
_cell.angle_beta   90.00
_cell.angle_gamma   90.00
#
_symmetry.space_group_name_H-M   'P 1'
#
loop_
_entity.id
_entity.type
_entity.pdbx_description
1 polymer ?
#
loop_
_entity_poly.entity_id
_entity_poly.type
_entity_poly.pdbx_seq_one_letter_code
_entity_poly.pdbx_strand_id
1 'polypeptide(L)'
;MEPLVQWLLGGLVLSLLFIGITRWFWSRYDKPSEEAIEWQKEQAEKRKERKVWESVEMQMRREAEEAEQKATFQQKRIKAASSGTAPDAKVVAKAFESLGASPSVKSVKESEVIDLEDDSDVHTVDELVEVRQDAWDGEVQPERAEPEEPDWELVERLKRIAEADELEEKPHPELPDAPILPEVTEEE
;
A
#
# COMPACT_ATOMS: atom_id res chain seq x y z
N MET A 1 -44.32 -9.27 -64.27
CA MET A 1 -44.38 -8.91 -62.84
C MET A 1 -45.50 -7.92 -62.69
N GLU A 2 -46.48 -8.18 -61.82
CA GLU A 2 -47.56 -7.23 -61.58
C GLU A 2 -47.00 -5.92 -61.01
N PRO A 3 -47.48 -4.74 -61.45
CA PRO A 3 -46.93 -3.45 -61.04
C PRO A 3 -46.98 -3.24 -59.52
N LEU A 4 -47.98 -3.85 -58.86
CA LEU A 4 -48.15 -3.80 -57.41
C LEU A 4 -46.96 -4.43 -56.66
N VAL A 5 -46.50 -5.60 -57.11
CA VAL A 5 -45.38 -6.32 -56.51
C VAL A 5 -44.07 -5.55 -56.66
N GLN A 6 -43.90 -4.87 -57.79
CA GLN A 6 -42.69 -4.09 -58.08
C GLN A 6 -42.57 -2.86 -57.16
N TRP A 7 -43.68 -2.17 -56.89
CA TRP A 7 -43.72 -1.08 -55.91
C TRP A 7 -43.52 -1.55 -54.47
N LEU A 8 -44.10 -2.69 -54.10
CA LEU A 8 -43.91 -3.32 -52.78
C LEU A 8 -42.44 -3.68 -52.53
N LEU A 9 -41.80 -4.32 -53.51
CA LEU A 9 -40.39 -4.70 -53.42
C LEU A 9 -39.49 -3.46 -53.40
N GLY A 10 -39.79 -2.45 -54.21
CA GLY A 10 -39.06 -1.18 -54.20
C GLY A 10 -39.15 -0.45 -52.86
N GLY A 11 -40.35 -0.38 -52.26
CA GLY A 11 -40.56 0.19 -50.93
C GLY A 11 -39.84 -0.58 -49.82
N LEU A 12 -39.81 -1.91 -49.89
CA LEU A 12 -39.09 -2.77 -48.94
C LEU A 12 -37.57 -2.50 -48.99
N VAL A 13 -36.99 -2.45 -50.19
CA VAL A 13 -35.57 -2.17 -50.37
C VAL A 13 -35.23 -0.76 -49.85
N LEU A 14 -36.06 0.23 -50.18
CA LEU A 14 -35.86 1.60 -49.72
C LEU A 14 -35.95 1.70 -48.18
N SER A 15 -36.87 0.96 -47.56
CA SER A 15 -37.01 0.89 -46.10
C SER A 15 -35.77 0.29 -45.43
N LEU A 16 -35.27 -0.85 -45.93
CA LEU A 16 -34.05 -1.47 -45.41
C LEU A 16 -32.83 -0.55 -45.55
N LEU A 17 -32.73 0.15 -46.68
CA LEU A 17 -31.65 1.10 -46.94
C LEU A 17 -31.74 2.28 -45.97
N PHE A 18 -32.94 2.80 -45.72
CA PHE A 18 -33.17 3.89 -44.77
C PHE A 18 -32.82 3.48 -43.33
N ILE A 19 -33.17 2.27 -42.89
CA ILE A 19 -32.77 1.74 -41.57
C ILE A 19 -31.25 1.71 -41.43
N GLY A 20 -30.54 1.24 -42.46
CA GLY A 20 -29.08 1.21 -42.48
C GLY A 20 -28.48 2.62 -42.36
N ILE A 21 -28.99 3.57 -43.15
CA ILE A 21 -28.54 4.97 -43.12
C ILE A 21 -28.83 5.61 -41.77
N THR A 22 -30.03 5.43 -41.21
CA THR A 22 -30.38 5.99 -39.91
C THR A 22 -29.49 5.40 -38.81
N ARG A 23 -29.26 4.09 -38.78
CA ARG A 23 -28.36 3.47 -37.80
C ARG A 23 -26.92 4.00 -37.93
N TRP A 24 -26.42 4.14 -39.16
CA TRP A 24 -25.10 4.73 -39.40
C TRP A 24 -25.04 6.19 -38.98
N PHE A 25 -26.08 6.97 -39.26
CA PHE A 25 -26.20 8.37 -38.88
C PHE A 25 -26.13 8.54 -37.37
N TRP A 26 -26.90 7.78 -36.61
CA TRP A 26 -26.81 7.79 -35.14
C TRP A 26 -25.42 7.37 -34.66
N SER A 27 -24.84 6.30 -35.22
CA SER A 27 -23.48 5.89 -34.84
C SER A 27 -22.40 6.92 -35.19
N ARG A 28 -22.62 7.79 -36.18
CA ARG A 28 -21.64 8.77 -36.68
C ARG A 28 -21.78 10.15 -36.05
N TYR A 29 -23.00 10.55 -35.71
CA TYR A 29 -23.34 11.88 -35.23
C TYR A 29 -23.78 11.90 -33.75
N ASP A 30 -24.30 10.79 -33.21
CA ASP A 30 -24.63 10.66 -31.78
C ASP A 30 -23.46 10.03 -31.01
N LYS A 31 -22.24 10.53 -31.26
CA LYS A 31 -21.08 10.18 -30.41
C LYS A 31 -21.23 10.93 -29.09
N PRO A 32 -20.93 10.30 -27.93
CA PRO A 32 -20.89 11.03 -26.67
C PRO A 32 -19.93 12.21 -26.82
N SER A 33 -20.30 13.37 -26.27
CA SER A 33 -19.47 14.56 -26.31
C SER A 33 -18.06 14.24 -25.80
N GLU A 34 -17.04 14.93 -26.32
CA GLU A 34 -15.65 14.73 -25.90
C GLU A 34 -15.50 14.91 -24.37
N GLU A 35 -16.24 15.86 -23.79
CA GLU A 35 -16.36 16.08 -22.35
C GLU A 35 -16.91 14.86 -21.59
N ALA A 36 -17.90 14.14 -22.16
CA ALA A 36 -18.43 12.94 -21.54
C ALA A 36 -17.41 11.78 -21.55
N ILE A 37 -16.56 11.74 -22.57
CA ILE A 37 -15.47 10.77 -22.67
C ILE A 37 -14.37 11.09 -21.64
N GLU A 38 -14.00 12.36 -21.51
CA GLU A 38 -13.02 12.82 -20.51
C GLU A 38 -13.54 12.57 -19.09
N TRP A 39 -14.80 12.89 -18.81
CA TRP A 39 -15.43 12.60 -17.54
C TRP A 39 -15.42 11.09 -17.22
N GLN A 40 -15.70 10.23 -18.20
CA GLN A 40 -15.61 8.77 -18.02
C GLN A 40 -14.18 8.30 -17.73
N LYS A 41 -13.17 8.88 -18.41
CA LYS A 41 -11.76 8.60 -18.15
C LYS A 41 -11.35 9.03 -16.75
N GLU A 42 -11.70 10.24 -16.33
CA GLU A 42 -11.46 10.71 -14.96
C GLU A 42 -12.12 9.81 -13.92
N GLN A 43 -13.36 9.37 -14.16
CA GLN A 43 -14.04 8.44 -13.25
C GLN A 43 -13.33 7.09 -13.21
N ALA A 44 -12.80 6.62 -14.34
CA ALA A 44 -12.03 5.38 -14.39
C ALA A 44 -10.72 5.50 -13.60
N GLU A 45 -10.03 6.64 -13.66
CA GLU A 45 -8.82 6.93 -12.88
C GLU A 45 -9.13 7.03 -11.39
N LYS A 46 -10.16 7.82 -11.01
CA LYS A 46 -10.63 7.92 -9.62
C LYS A 46 -11.01 6.56 -9.03
N ARG A 47 -11.56 5.65 -9.84
CA ARG A 47 -11.85 4.27 -9.39
C ARG A 47 -10.60 3.43 -9.19
N LYS A 48 -9.57 3.60 -10.01
CA LYS A 48 -8.28 2.92 -9.81
C LYS A 48 -7.61 3.41 -8.53
N GLU A 49 -7.56 4.73 -8.34
CA GLU A 49 -7.04 5.33 -7.11
C GLU A 49 -7.79 4.82 -5.89
N ARG A 50 -9.13 4.81 -5.90
CA ARG A 50 -9.94 4.27 -4.80
C ARG A 50 -9.60 2.83 -4.45
N LYS A 51 -9.38 1.97 -5.45
CA LYS A 51 -8.96 0.58 -5.21
C LYS A 51 -7.58 0.50 -4.56
N VAL A 52 -6.65 1.35 -5.00
CA VAL A 52 -5.33 1.45 -4.37
C VAL A 52 -5.46 1.92 -2.93
N TRP A 53 -6.24 2.98 -2.67
CA TRP A 53 -6.51 3.47 -1.31
C TRP A 53 -7.18 2.42 -0.42
N GLU A 54 -8.16 1.68 -0.93
CA GLU A 54 -8.81 0.59 -0.20
C GLU A 54 -7.81 -0.51 0.19
N SER A 55 -6.88 -0.84 -0.71
CA SER A 55 -5.83 -1.82 -0.42
C SER A 55 -4.85 -1.33 0.65
N VAL A 56 -4.49 -0.05 0.62
CA VAL A 56 -3.62 0.60 1.62
C VAL A 56 -4.33 0.70 2.97
N GLU A 57 -5.60 1.08 2.99
CA GLU A 57 -6.41 1.15 4.21
C GLU A 57 -6.55 -0.23 4.87
N MET A 58 -6.75 -1.29 4.07
CA MET A 58 -6.77 -2.65 4.58
C MET A 58 -5.42 -3.07 5.16
N GLN A 59 -4.31 -2.64 4.56
CA GLN A 59 -2.96 -2.91 5.08
C GLN A 59 -2.72 -2.16 6.40
N MET A 60 -3.04 -0.86 6.45
CA MET A 60 -2.91 -0.04 7.66
C MET A 60 -3.79 -0.56 8.80
N ARG A 61 -4.99 -1.05 8.48
CA ARG A 61 -5.87 -1.65 9.48
C ARG A 61 -5.28 -2.94 10.08
N ARG A 62 -4.67 -3.79 9.25
CA ARG A 62 -3.96 -5.00 9.73
C ARG A 62 -2.78 -4.63 10.62
N GLU A 63 -1.98 -3.65 10.21
CA GLU A 63 -0.84 -3.18 11.00
C GLU A 63 -1.30 -2.53 12.32
N ALA A 64 -2.39 -1.77 12.31
CA ALA A 64 -2.99 -1.20 13.50
C ALA A 64 -3.51 -2.28 14.46
N GLU A 65 -4.18 -3.32 13.95
CA GLU A 65 -4.62 -4.46 14.75
C GLU A 65 -3.43 -5.21 15.39
N GLU A 66 -2.32 -5.37 14.67
CA GLU A 66 -1.09 -5.94 15.22
C GLU A 66 -0.43 -5.04 16.29
N ALA A 67 -0.42 -3.72 16.06
CA ALA A 67 0.11 -2.74 17.01
C ALA A 67 -0.74 -2.70 18.29
N GLU A 68 -2.07 -2.74 18.17
CA GLU A 68 -3.00 -2.82 19.30
C GLU A 68 -2.82 -4.12 20.08
N GLN A 69 -2.65 -5.26 19.40
CA GLN A 69 -2.36 -6.53 20.06
C GLN A 69 -1.05 -6.47 20.84
N LYS A 70 0.02 -5.93 20.25
CA LYS A 70 1.32 -5.73 20.94
C LYS A 70 1.19 -4.78 22.14
N ALA A 71 0.46 -3.68 22.00
CA ALA A 71 0.22 -2.72 23.08
C ALA A 71 -0.60 -3.33 24.22
N THR A 72 -1.68 -4.05 23.91
CA THR A 72 -2.51 -4.72 24.92
C THR A 72 -1.74 -5.83 25.65
N PHE A 73 -0.87 -6.56 24.95
CA PHE A 73 0.00 -7.56 25.56
C PHE A 73 1.01 -6.92 26.53
N GLN A 74 1.65 -5.82 26.13
CA GLN A 74 2.56 -5.09 27.02
C GLN A 74 1.83 -4.51 28.24
N GLN A 75 0.63 -3.97 28.08
CA GLN A 75 -0.19 -3.51 29.20
C GLN A 75 -0.55 -4.64 30.15
N LYS A 76 -0.97 -5.81 29.63
CA LYS A 76 -1.24 -7.00 30.44
C LYS A 76 0.02 -7.47 31.20
N ARG A 77 1.19 -7.44 30.54
CA ARG A 77 2.48 -7.78 31.18
C ARG A 77 2.85 -6.83 32.30
N ILE A 78 2.74 -5.51 32.08
CA ILE A 78 3.01 -4.50 33.11
C ILE A 78 2.05 -4.67 34.29
N LYS A 79 0.75 -4.89 34.02
CA LYS A 79 -0.25 -5.13 35.05
C LYS A 79 0.01 -6.42 35.84
N ALA A 80 0.41 -7.50 35.18
CA ALA A 80 0.79 -8.75 35.85
C ALA A 80 2.05 -8.56 36.71
N ALA A 81 3.09 -7.91 36.17
CA ALA A 81 4.31 -7.60 36.90
C ALA A 81 4.06 -6.68 38.11
N SER A 82 3.21 -5.67 37.96
CA SER A 82 2.87 -4.76 39.08
C SER A 82 1.92 -5.39 40.10
N SER A 83 1.11 -6.38 39.70
CA SER A 83 0.31 -7.19 40.64
C SER A 83 1.13 -8.22 41.43
N GLY A 84 2.42 -8.39 41.10
CA GLY A 84 3.32 -9.40 41.66
C GLY A 84 4.18 -8.96 42.84
N THR A 85 3.84 -7.90 43.58
CA THR A 85 4.52 -7.64 44.86
C THR A 85 4.11 -8.72 45.85
N ALA A 86 5.01 -9.66 46.13
CA ALA A 86 4.83 -10.64 47.19
C ALA A 86 4.54 -9.89 48.51
N PRO A 87 3.51 -10.30 49.28
CA PRO A 87 3.26 -9.71 50.59
C PRO A 87 4.50 -9.87 51.47
N ASP A 88 4.81 -8.85 52.27
CA ASP A 88 5.98 -8.84 53.16
C ASP A 88 6.03 -10.12 54.01
N ALA A 89 7.19 -10.77 54.06
CA ALA A 89 7.39 -12.07 54.69
C ALA A 89 6.95 -12.09 56.16
N LYS A 90 7.03 -10.93 56.85
CA LYS A 90 6.57 -10.77 58.23
C LYS A 90 5.04 -10.78 58.34
N VAL A 91 4.34 -10.20 57.37
CA VAL A 91 2.87 -10.20 57.31
C VAL A 91 2.37 -11.60 56.98
N VAL A 92 3.04 -12.29 56.04
CA VAL A 92 2.75 -13.70 55.72
C VAL A 92 2.98 -14.60 56.94
N ALA A 93 4.12 -14.47 57.62
CA ALA A 93 4.42 -15.25 58.83
C ALA A 93 3.38 -15.05 59.94
N LYS A 94 2.96 -13.81 60.18
CA LYS A 94 1.93 -13.49 61.19
C LYS A 94 0.54 -14.04 60.81
N ALA A 95 0.20 -14.05 59.54
CA ALA A 95 -1.07 -14.63 59.06
C ALA A 95 -1.09 -16.17 59.23
N PHE A 96 0.03 -16.84 58.93
CA PHE A 96 0.18 -18.29 59.18
C PHE A 96 0.15 -18.62 60.68
N GLU A 97 0.78 -17.79 61.51
CA GLU A 97 0.73 -17.92 62.98
C GLU A 97 -0.71 -17.77 63.51
N SER A 98 -1.46 -16.80 62.98
CA SER A 98 -2.87 -16.59 63.33
C SER A 98 -3.79 -17.73 62.87
N LEU A 99 -3.41 -18.48 61.83
CA LEU A 99 -4.13 -19.66 61.34
C LEU A 99 -3.76 -20.93 62.12
N GLY A 100 -2.85 -20.84 63.11
CA GLY A 100 -2.42 -21.97 63.93
C GLY A 100 -1.42 -22.90 63.22
N ALA A 101 -0.88 -22.50 62.07
CA ALA A 101 0.13 -23.26 61.34
C ALA A 101 1.52 -22.60 61.52
N SER A 102 2.40 -23.23 62.29
CA SER A 102 3.81 -22.84 62.33
C SER A 102 4.48 -23.22 61.00
N PRO A 103 5.11 -22.29 60.24
CA PRO A 103 5.80 -22.66 59.01
C PRO A 103 7.11 -23.39 59.35
N SER A 104 7.05 -24.72 59.49
CA SER A 104 8.24 -25.56 59.48
C SER A 104 8.74 -25.65 58.03
N VAL A 105 9.74 -24.84 57.69
CA VAL A 105 10.48 -24.95 56.42
C VAL A 105 11.13 -26.33 56.36
N LYS A 106 10.47 -27.27 55.68
CA LYS A 106 11.12 -28.41 55.04
C LYS A 106 11.36 -28.00 53.58
N SER A 107 12.59 -27.60 53.28
CA SER A 107 13.14 -27.74 51.93
C SER A 107 13.04 -29.21 51.49
N VAL A 108 13.13 -29.46 50.17
CA VAL A 108 13.06 -30.77 49.47
C VAL A 108 11.63 -31.06 48.94
N LYS A 109 11.32 -31.25 47.65
CA LYS A 109 12.06 -31.64 46.42
C LYS A 109 11.22 -31.14 45.22
N GLU A 110 11.74 -30.36 44.29
CA GLU A 110 12.13 -30.83 42.94
C GLU A 110 11.53 -32.19 42.53
N SER A 111 10.42 -32.16 41.79
CA SER A 111 10.10 -33.14 40.72
C SER A 111 8.69 -32.88 40.15
N GLU A 112 8.57 -31.96 39.20
CA GLU A 112 7.61 -32.12 38.10
C GLU A 112 8.09 -31.23 36.93
N VAL A 113 9.12 -31.73 36.25
CA VAL A 113 9.51 -31.23 34.93
C VAL A 113 8.45 -31.74 33.97
N ILE A 114 7.54 -30.85 33.57
CA ILE A 114 6.70 -31.05 32.39
C ILE A 114 7.65 -30.81 31.22
N ASP A 115 7.88 -31.84 30.40
CA ASP A 115 8.57 -31.74 29.10
C ASP A 115 7.88 -30.65 28.28
N LEU A 116 8.47 -29.45 28.28
CA LEU A 116 8.23 -28.44 27.28
C LEU A 116 9.41 -28.57 26.32
N GLU A 117 9.06 -28.91 25.09
CA GLU A 117 9.97 -29.05 23.96
C GLU A 117 11.00 -27.90 23.96
N ASP A 118 12.27 -28.28 23.92
CA ASP A 118 13.42 -27.39 23.95
C ASP A 118 13.54 -26.66 22.61
N ASP A 119 12.92 -25.48 22.48
CA ASP A 119 13.01 -24.59 21.30
C ASP A 119 14.40 -23.91 21.16
N SER A 120 15.47 -24.56 21.62
CA SER A 120 16.86 -24.06 21.58
C SER A 120 17.37 -23.82 20.14
N ASP A 121 16.72 -24.46 19.17
CA ASP A 121 17.02 -24.44 17.75
C ASP A 121 16.78 -23.06 17.11
N VAL A 122 15.89 -22.24 17.68
CA VAL A 122 15.52 -20.92 17.13
C VAL A 122 16.57 -19.84 17.44
N HIS A 123 17.44 -20.09 18.41
CA HIS A 123 18.53 -19.17 18.78
C HIS A 123 19.88 -19.52 18.13
N THR A 124 19.97 -20.61 17.37
CA THR A 124 21.20 -20.99 16.66
C THR A 124 21.18 -20.44 15.23
N VAL A 125 21.17 -19.12 15.11
CA VAL A 125 21.48 -18.43 13.85
C VAL A 125 22.92 -17.91 13.99
N ASP A 126 23.89 -18.64 13.46
CA ASP A 126 25.33 -18.34 13.61
C ASP A 126 25.80 -17.07 12.86
N GLU A 127 24.91 -16.35 12.17
CA GLU A 127 25.27 -15.15 11.43
C GLU A 127 24.08 -14.19 11.34
N LEU A 128 24.10 -13.13 12.17
CA LEU A 128 23.24 -11.97 11.94
C LEU A 128 23.67 -11.34 10.61
N VAL A 129 22.82 -11.43 9.59
CA VAL A 129 23.03 -10.76 8.31
C VAL A 129 23.16 -9.25 8.57
N GLU A 130 24.37 -8.70 8.42
CA GLU A 130 24.59 -7.26 8.40
C GLU A 130 23.88 -6.67 7.18
N VAL A 131 22.73 -6.05 7.44
CA VAL A 131 22.09 -5.17 6.47
C VAL A 131 23.06 -4.01 6.27
N ARG A 132 23.54 -3.78 5.04
CA ARG A 132 24.29 -2.57 4.71
C ARG A 132 23.42 -1.36 5.05
N GLN A 133 23.71 -0.74 6.18
CA GLN A 133 23.42 0.66 6.39
C GLN A 133 24.47 1.40 5.57
N ASP A 134 24.06 1.72 4.35
CA ASP A 134 24.75 2.68 3.51
C ASP A 134 25.18 3.89 4.34
N ALA A 135 26.46 4.19 4.19
CA ALA A 135 27.22 5.10 5.02
C ALA A 135 26.58 6.48 5.04
N TRP A 136 26.01 6.84 6.18
CA TRP A 136 25.88 8.24 6.58
C TRP A 136 27.28 8.69 7.01
N ASP A 137 27.92 9.45 6.13
CA ASP A 137 29.18 10.13 6.35
C ASP A 137 29.00 11.15 7.48
N GLY A 138 29.63 10.85 8.62
CA GLY A 138 29.56 11.64 9.84
C GLY A 138 30.22 13.01 9.69
N GLU A 139 29.53 13.94 9.05
CA GLU A 139 29.70 15.35 9.31
C GLU A 139 28.75 15.78 10.43
N VAL A 140 29.33 16.45 11.41
CA VAL A 140 28.78 16.75 12.72
C VAL A 140 27.48 17.55 12.60
N GLN A 141 26.35 17.00 13.03
CA GLN A 141 25.17 17.82 13.30
C GLN A 141 25.49 18.76 14.47
N PRO A 142 25.42 20.10 14.31
CA PRO A 142 25.35 20.97 15.46
C PRO A 142 23.99 20.76 16.14
N GLU A 143 24.05 20.72 17.47
CA GLU A 143 22.95 20.76 18.44
C GLU A 143 21.53 20.96 17.90
N ARG A 144 20.68 19.93 18.07
CA ARG A 144 19.28 20.04 18.51
C ARG A 144 18.54 21.30 18.00
N ALA A 145 18.34 21.40 16.69
CA ALA A 145 17.45 22.42 16.14
C ALA A 145 15.99 22.05 16.45
N GLU A 146 15.20 23.06 16.84
CA GLU A 146 13.73 23.00 16.87
C GLU A 146 13.19 22.45 15.54
N PRO A 147 11.95 21.90 15.48
CA PRO A 147 11.41 21.42 14.20
C PRO A 147 11.48 22.55 13.18
N GLU A 148 12.40 22.43 12.20
CA GLU A 148 12.47 23.35 11.09
C GLU A 148 11.11 23.36 10.44
N GLU A 149 10.43 24.50 10.51
CA GLU A 149 9.18 24.69 9.79
C GLU A 149 9.46 24.38 8.32
N PRO A 150 8.59 23.58 7.68
CA PRO A 150 8.85 23.15 6.32
C PRO A 150 9.10 24.36 5.43
N ASP A 151 10.07 24.25 4.52
CA ASP A 151 10.44 25.31 3.58
C ASP A 151 9.23 25.73 2.73
N TRP A 152 8.46 26.71 3.22
CA TRP A 152 7.30 27.27 2.53
C TRP A 152 7.70 27.88 1.17
N GLU A 153 8.96 28.31 1.06
CA GLU A 153 9.55 28.78 -0.19
C GLU A 153 9.62 27.67 -1.25
N LEU A 154 9.90 26.41 -0.87
CA LEU A 154 9.88 25.29 -1.80
C LEU A 154 8.46 24.99 -2.28
N VAL A 155 7.48 25.04 -1.38
CA VAL A 155 6.06 24.84 -1.73
C VAL A 155 5.59 25.93 -2.70
N GLU A 156 5.95 27.19 -2.44
CA GLU A 156 5.57 28.31 -3.28
C GLU A 156 6.28 28.28 -4.65
N ARG A 157 7.54 27.81 -4.68
CA ARG A 157 8.30 27.58 -5.91
C ARG A 157 7.72 26.43 -6.74
N LEU A 158 7.36 25.31 -6.11
CA LEU A 158 6.70 24.18 -6.77
C LEU A 158 5.33 24.59 -7.32
N LYS A 159 4.55 25.37 -6.56
CA LYS A 159 3.28 25.94 -7.03
C LYS A 159 3.50 26.84 -8.25
N ARG A 160 4.53 27.69 -8.24
CA ARG A 160 4.89 28.53 -9.39
C ARG A 160 5.29 27.71 -10.61
N ILE A 161 6.03 26.61 -10.44
CA ILE A 161 6.43 25.72 -11.54
C ILE A 161 5.21 24.97 -12.09
N ALA A 162 4.29 24.53 -11.23
CA ALA A 162 3.07 23.85 -11.65
C ALA A 162 2.06 24.81 -12.32
N GLU A 163 2.04 26.08 -11.92
CA GLU A 163 1.18 27.12 -12.49
C GLU A 163 1.79 27.75 -13.76
N ALA A 164 3.12 27.69 -13.91
CA ALA A 164 3.81 27.98 -15.15
C ALA A 164 3.67 26.77 -16.10
N ASP A 165 2.52 26.67 -16.75
CA ASP A 165 2.22 25.70 -17.83
C ASP A 165 2.95 26.08 -19.14
N GLU A 166 4.21 26.50 -19.03
CA GLU A 166 5.09 26.82 -20.16
C GLU A 166 5.95 25.60 -20.44
N LEU A 167 5.35 24.61 -21.11
CA LEU A 167 6.08 23.61 -21.88
C LEU A 167 6.86 24.33 -22.98
N GLU A 168 8.04 24.85 -22.67
CA GLU A 168 9.07 25.09 -23.69
C GLU A 168 9.43 23.73 -24.30
N GLU A 169 8.67 23.35 -25.32
CA GLU A 169 9.06 22.29 -26.25
C GLU A 169 10.30 22.80 -27.00
N LYS A 170 11.46 22.65 -26.36
CA LYS A 170 12.76 22.91 -26.98
C LYS A 170 12.80 22.06 -28.24
N PRO A 171 12.85 22.65 -29.45
CA PRO A 171 12.89 21.87 -30.67
C PRO A 171 14.10 20.96 -30.58
N HIS A 172 13.87 19.65 -30.59
CA HIS A 172 14.95 18.69 -30.57
C HIS A 172 15.84 18.96 -31.80
N PRO A 173 17.17 19.08 -31.63
CA PRO A 173 18.04 19.16 -32.79
C PRO A 173 17.83 17.89 -33.63
N GLU A 174 17.53 18.08 -34.92
CA GLU A 174 17.44 16.98 -35.90
C GLU A 174 18.69 16.10 -35.74
N LEU A 175 18.49 14.85 -35.34
CA LEU A 175 19.58 13.87 -35.26
C LEU A 175 20.19 13.75 -36.66
N PRO A 176 21.53 13.76 -36.81
CA PRO A 176 22.14 13.51 -38.11
C PRO A 176 21.69 12.14 -38.63
N ASP A 177 21.35 12.08 -39.92
CA ASP A 177 20.91 10.84 -40.57
C ASP A 177 21.86 9.69 -40.25
N ALA A 178 21.28 8.57 -39.79
CA ALA A 178 22.05 7.39 -39.48
C ALA A 178 22.78 6.90 -40.75
N PRO A 179 24.05 6.49 -40.64
CA PRO A 179 24.74 5.90 -41.78
C PRO A 179 23.99 4.63 -42.23
N ILE A 180 23.74 4.54 -43.53
CA ILE A 180 23.10 3.37 -44.15
C ILE A 180 24.05 2.18 -43.97
N LEU A 181 23.65 1.23 -43.13
CA LEU A 181 24.38 -0.02 -42.98
C LEU A 181 24.23 -0.85 -44.26
N PRO A 182 25.31 -1.47 -44.78
CA PRO A 182 25.18 -2.42 -45.87
C PRO A 182 24.25 -3.56 -45.44
N GLU A 183 23.30 -3.93 -46.30
CA GLU A 183 22.46 -5.10 -46.08
C GLU A 183 23.36 -6.31 -45.92
N VAL A 184 23.27 -6.97 -44.76
CA VAL A 184 23.94 -8.25 -44.54
C VAL A 184 23.22 -9.26 -45.42
N THR A 185 23.79 -9.54 -46.59
CA THR A 185 23.43 -10.73 -47.36
C THR A 185 23.77 -11.93 -46.48
N GLU A 186 22.73 -12.56 -45.95
CA GLU A 186 22.79 -13.92 -45.42
C GLU A 186 23.16 -14.83 -46.61
N GLU A 187 24.45 -15.02 -46.82
CA GLU A 187 24.97 -16.07 -47.70
C GLU A 187 24.82 -17.44 -47.01
N GLU A 188 24.36 -18.38 -47.81
CA GLU A 188 23.92 -19.77 -47.57
C GLU A 188 24.83 -20.64 -46.70
#